data_AF-A0A1D7QSF0-F1
#
_entry.id   AF-A0A1D7QSF0-F1
#
_cell.length_a   1.000
_cell.length_b   1.000
_cell.length_c   1.000
_cell.angle_alpha   90.00
_cell.angle_beta   90.00
_cell.angle_gamma   90.00
#
_symmetry.space_group_name_H-M   'P 1'
#
loop_
_entity.id
_entity.type
_entity.pdbx_description
1 polymer ?
#
loop_
_entity_poly.entity_id
_entity_poly.type
_entity_poly.pdbx_seq_one_letter_code
_entity_poly.pdbx_strand_id
1 'polypeptide(L)'
;MSHDLNEAQRNFLANYSDLLVEVEQSLHYVSECYIKGDYDIGDRLLKSVMGGLEPYNTENLTIQSIFHEDAQALSQLNKLIESAKWSVTIEESFPTEEQRMRFLHETLMPRLTAWKNSVDKYAIEMA
;
A
#
# COMPACT_ATOMS: atom_id res chain seq x y z
N MET A 1 -4.17 16.45 -18.88
CA MET A 1 -4.10 15.96 -20.28
C MET A 1 -3.87 14.47 -20.17
N SER A 2 -4.60 13.66 -20.93
CA SER A 2 -4.49 12.19 -20.89
C SER A 2 -3.17 11.78 -21.54
N HIS A 3 -2.21 11.32 -20.75
CA HIS A 3 -1.03 10.66 -21.28
C HIS A 3 -1.45 9.22 -21.59
N ASP A 4 -1.53 8.86 -22.88
CA ASP A 4 -1.90 7.49 -23.25
C ASP A 4 -0.83 6.52 -22.71
N LEU A 5 -1.26 5.64 -21.81
CA LEU A 5 -0.42 4.60 -21.25
C LEU A 5 -0.06 3.59 -22.34
N ASN A 6 1.23 3.28 -22.45
CA ASN A 6 1.68 2.21 -23.32
C ASN A 6 1.31 0.82 -22.75
N GLU A 7 1.42 -0.21 -23.58
CA GLU A 7 1.05 -1.58 -23.19
C GLU A 7 1.78 -2.07 -21.93
N ALA A 8 3.08 -1.77 -21.80
CA ALA A 8 3.86 -2.16 -20.63
C ALA A 8 3.38 -1.47 -19.35
N GLN A 9 3.00 -0.19 -19.42
CA GLN A 9 2.44 0.56 -18.30
C GLN A 9 1.06 0.03 -17.90
N ARG A 10 0.22 -0.34 -18.87
CA ARG A 10 -1.10 -0.95 -18.60
C ARG A 10 -0.97 -2.31 -17.93
N ASN A 11 -0.07 -3.16 -18.44
CA ASN A 11 0.22 -4.47 -17.84
C ASN A 11 0.81 -4.32 -16.42
N PHE A 12 1.68 -3.32 -16.21
CA PHE A 12 2.17 -2.99 -14.89
C PHE A 12 1.04 -2.59 -13.94
N LEU A 13 0.13 -1.68 -14.35
CA LEU A 13 -0.98 -1.24 -13.52
C LEU A 13 -1.95 -2.37 -13.17
N ALA A 14 -2.26 -3.26 -14.12
CA ALA A 14 -3.11 -4.42 -13.86
C ALA A 14 -2.51 -5.33 -12.78
N ASN A 15 -1.24 -5.76 -12.97
CA ASN A 15 -0.55 -6.60 -12.00
C ASN A 15 -0.36 -5.90 -10.64
N TYR A 16 -0.09 -4.58 -10.67
CA TYR A 16 0.10 -3.81 -9.46
C TYR A 16 -1.21 -3.60 -8.69
N SER A 17 -2.33 -3.40 -9.40
CA SER A 17 -3.66 -3.37 -8.82
C SER A 17 -3.99 -4.69 -8.11
N ASP A 18 -3.74 -5.82 -8.76
CA ASP A 18 -3.95 -7.15 -8.17
C ASP A 18 -3.09 -7.34 -6.91
N LEU A 19 -1.82 -6.94 -6.94
CA LEU A 19 -0.95 -6.94 -5.76
C LEU A 19 -1.54 -6.10 -4.62
N LEU A 20 -2.06 -4.90 -4.88
CA LEU A 20 -2.66 -4.05 -3.85
C LEU A 20 -3.96 -4.64 -3.27
N VAL A 21 -4.69 -5.45 -4.03
CA VAL A 21 -5.83 -6.23 -3.53
C VAL A 21 -5.36 -7.33 -2.58
N GLU A 22 -4.32 -8.08 -2.94
CA GLU A 22 -3.74 -9.12 -2.07
C GLU A 22 -3.17 -8.53 -0.77
N VAL A 23 -2.53 -7.37 -0.85
CA VAL A 23 -2.04 -6.63 0.32
C VAL A 23 -3.20 -6.25 1.24
N GLU A 24 -4.30 -5.70 0.70
CA GLU A 24 -5.46 -5.32 1.50
C GLU A 24 -6.09 -6.53 2.21
N GLN A 25 -6.25 -7.65 1.51
CA GLN A 25 -6.74 -8.90 2.11
C GLN A 25 -5.82 -9.39 3.22
N SER A 26 -4.50 -9.28 3.03
CA SER A 26 -3.53 -9.63 4.07
C SER A 26 -3.65 -8.72 5.29
N LEU A 27 -3.89 -7.42 5.10
CA LEU A 27 -4.11 -6.49 6.22
C LEU A 27 -5.40 -6.77 6.99
N HIS A 28 -6.45 -7.22 6.30
CA HIS A 28 -7.66 -7.71 6.98
C HIS A 28 -7.34 -8.92 7.86
N TYR A 29 -6.51 -9.86 7.39
CA TYR A 29 -6.08 -10.97 8.21
C TYR A 29 -5.19 -10.55 9.39
N VAL A 30 -4.30 -9.56 9.21
CA VAL A 30 -3.54 -8.96 10.32
C VAL A 30 -4.47 -8.40 11.40
N SER A 31 -5.53 -7.69 10.99
CA SER A 31 -6.55 -7.19 11.92
C SER A 31 -7.21 -8.32 12.70
N GLU A 32 -7.58 -9.43 12.03
CA GLU A 32 -8.12 -10.60 12.71
C GLU A 32 -7.14 -11.22 13.72
N CYS A 33 -5.85 -11.31 13.37
CA CYS A 33 -4.82 -11.79 14.29
C CYS A 33 -4.77 -10.91 15.55
N TYR A 34 -4.76 -9.59 15.39
CA TYR A 34 -4.75 -8.67 16.52
C TYR A 34 -6.01 -8.79 17.39
N ILE A 35 -7.19 -8.95 16.79
CA ILE A 35 -8.44 -9.18 17.53
C ILE A 35 -8.40 -10.49 18.34
N LYS A 36 -7.75 -11.53 17.81
CA LYS A 36 -7.63 -12.85 18.46
C LYS A 36 -6.48 -12.93 19.48
N GLY A 37 -5.64 -11.89 19.57
CA GLY A 37 -4.46 -11.87 20.43
C GLY A 37 -3.21 -12.52 19.81
N ASP A 38 -3.25 -12.89 18.53
CA ASP A 38 -2.16 -13.52 17.78
C ASP A 38 -1.16 -12.48 17.23
N TYR A 39 -0.68 -11.58 18.09
CA TYR A 39 0.10 -10.39 17.67
C TYR A 39 1.39 -10.73 16.94
N ASP A 40 2.13 -11.75 17.36
CA ASP A 40 3.37 -12.17 16.69
C ASP A 40 3.12 -12.68 15.25
N ILE A 41 1.99 -13.35 15.01
CA ILE A 41 1.58 -13.78 13.66
C ILE A 41 1.19 -12.55 12.83
N GLY A 42 0.38 -11.67 13.41
CA GLY A 42 -0.03 -10.41 12.78
C GLY A 42 1.17 -9.54 12.39
N ASP A 43 2.13 -9.34 13.29
CA ASP A 43 3.33 -8.53 13.07
C ASP A 43 4.22 -9.13 11.98
N ARG A 44 4.45 -10.45 12.00
CA ARG A 44 5.25 -11.12 10.97
C ARG A 44 4.62 -11.00 9.59
N LEU A 45 3.30 -11.19 9.48
CA LEU A 45 2.60 -11.02 8.21
C LEU A 45 2.64 -9.56 7.75
N LEU A 46 2.34 -8.62 8.64
CA LEU A 46 2.36 -7.19 8.35
C LEU A 46 3.73 -6.75 7.81
N LYS A 47 4.82 -7.14 8.48
CA LYS A 47 6.19 -6.87 8.04
C LYS A 47 6.48 -7.45 6.66
N SER A 48 6.11 -8.72 6.44
CA SER A 48 6.36 -9.39 5.17
C SER A 48 5.64 -8.72 4.00
N VAL A 49 4.35 -8.42 4.19
CA VAL A 49 3.51 -7.83 3.14
C VAL A 49 3.93 -6.39 2.86
N MET A 50 4.13 -5.58 3.90
CA MET A 50 4.51 -4.17 3.72
C MET A 50 5.95 -4.02 3.23
N GLY A 51 6.87 -4.91 3.64
CA GLY A 51 8.23 -4.98 3.09
C GLY A 51 8.24 -5.30 1.59
N GLY A 52 7.29 -6.12 1.12
CA GLY A 52 7.12 -6.41 -0.31
C GLY A 52 6.74 -5.18 -1.16
N LEU A 53 6.24 -4.10 -0.55
CA LEU A 53 5.91 -2.86 -1.24
C LEU A 53 7.10 -1.90 -1.41
N GLU A 54 8.24 -2.16 -0.76
CA GLU A 54 9.42 -1.28 -0.81
C GLU A 54 9.87 -0.91 -2.25
N PRO A 55 9.90 -1.84 -3.23
CA PRO A 55 10.31 -1.53 -4.61
C PRO A 55 9.33 -0.63 -5.37
N TYR A 56 8.11 -0.44 -4.86
CA TYR A 56 7.02 0.32 -5.50
C TYR A 56 6.89 1.73 -4.94
N ASN A 57 8.02 2.38 -4.65
CA ASN A 57 8.06 3.74 -4.12
C ASN A 57 8.18 4.80 -5.22
N THR A 58 8.28 6.07 -4.86
CA THR A 58 8.38 7.18 -5.82
C THR A 58 9.68 7.23 -6.62
N GLU A 59 10.69 6.44 -6.29
CA GLU A 59 11.91 6.31 -7.10
C GLU A 59 11.75 5.24 -8.19
N ASN A 60 10.68 4.43 -8.15
CA ASN A 60 10.37 3.46 -9.19
C ASN A 60 10.07 4.17 -10.52
N LEU A 61 10.90 3.91 -11.53
CA LEU A 61 10.81 4.56 -12.84
C LEU A 61 9.47 4.31 -13.55
N THR A 62 8.86 3.15 -13.36
CA THR A 62 7.57 2.82 -13.97
C THR A 62 6.46 3.63 -13.31
N ILE A 63 6.44 3.69 -11.98
CA ILE A 63 5.50 4.54 -11.23
C ILE A 63 5.66 6.01 -11.62
N GLN A 64 6.90 6.52 -11.68
CA GLN A 64 7.17 7.89 -12.12
C GLN A 64 6.66 8.13 -13.54
N SER A 65 6.93 7.20 -14.47
CA SER A 65 6.47 7.36 -15.86
C SER A 65 4.93 7.46 -15.98
N ILE A 66 4.18 6.90 -15.03
CA ILE A 66 2.71 6.87 -15.03
C ILE A 66 2.13 8.08 -14.25
N PHE A 67 2.69 8.38 -13.08
CA PHE A 67 2.08 9.30 -12.11
C PHE A 67 2.81 10.64 -11.97
N HIS A 68 3.89 10.92 -12.71
CA HIS A 68 4.71 12.14 -12.54
C HIS A 68 3.93 13.46 -12.60
N GLU A 69 2.83 13.53 -13.36
CA GLU A 69 1.99 14.74 -13.45
C GLU A 69 0.90 14.81 -12.36
N ASP A 70 0.67 13.73 -11.61
CA ASP A 70 -0.34 13.67 -10.55
C ASP A 70 0.32 13.72 -9.16
N ALA A 71 0.58 14.95 -8.73
CA ALA A 71 1.17 15.22 -7.42
C ALA A 71 0.30 14.69 -6.26
N GLN A 72 -1.02 14.58 -6.44
CA GLN A 72 -1.90 14.03 -5.42
C GLN A 72 -1.71 12.52 -5.29
N ALA A 73 -1.69 11.79 -6.40
CA ALA A 73 -1.42 10.37 -6.44
C ALA A 73 -0.04 10.04 -5.84
N LEU A 74 1.01 10.77 -6.24
CA LEU A 74 2.35 10.61 -5.68
C LEU A 74 2.42 10.94 -4.18
N SER A 75 1.64 11.92 -3.70
CA SER A 75 1.54 12.22 -2.27
C SER A 75 0.90 11.06 -1.49
N GLN A 76 -0.13 10.42 -2.04
CA GLN A 76 -0.77 9.26 -1.43
C GLN A 76 0.17 8.05 -1.40
N LEU A 77 0.91 7.80 -2.49
CA LEU A 77 1.92 6.76 -2.52
C LEU A 77 2.98 7.00 -1.45
N ASN A 78 3.52 8.21 -1.34
CA ASN A 78 4.51 8.54 -0.31
C ASN A 78 4.01 8.26 1.11
N LYS A 79 2.76 8.61 1.42
CA LYS A 79 2.14 8.31 2.72
C LYS A 79 2.02 6.80 2.94
N LEU A 80 1.66 6.03 1.91
CA LEU A 80 1.61 4.57 2.02
C LEU A 80 3.00 3.99 2.29
N ILE A 81 4.02 4.39 1.53
CA ILE A 81 5.41 3.92 1.70
C ILE A 81 5.98 4.31 3.07
N GLU A 82 5.68 5.50 3.57
CA GLU A 82 6.03 5.90 4.94
C GLU A 82 5.42 4.94 5.98
N SER A 83 4.14 4.60 5.81
CA SER A 83 3.45 3.65 6.71
C SER A 83 4.01 2.23 6.58
N ALA A 84 4.40 1.84 5.36
CA ALA A 84 5.07 0.57 5.11
C ALA A 84 6.39 0.47 5.89
N LYS A 85 7.17 1.55 5.92
CA LYS A 85 8.41 1.63 6.71
C LYS A 85 8.14 1.44 8.20
N TRP A 86 7.13 2.11 8.76
CA TRP A 86 6.74 1.92 10.16
C TRP A 86 6.25 0.49 10.45
N SER A 87 5.63 -0.15 9.47
CA SER A 87 5.15 -1.55 9.58
C SER A 87 6.30 -2.55 9.69
N VAL A 88 7.44 -2.29 9.04
CA VAL A 88 8.64 -3.13 9.12
C VAL A 88 9.26 -3.09 10.53
N THR A 89 9.11 -1.97 11.23
CA THR A 89 9.57 -1.75 12.62
C THR A 89 8.40 -1.62 13.60
N ILE A 90 7.33 -2.41 13.39
CA ILE A 90 6.08 -2.29 14.15
C ILE A 90 6.27 -2.38 15.67
N GLU A 91 7.16 -3.25 16.18
CA GLU A 91 7.36 -3.39 17.63
C GLU A 91 8.01 -2.16 18.26
N GLU A 92 8.83 -1.45 17.50
CA GLU A 92 9.52 -0.22 17.93
C GLU A 92 8.60 1.00 17.78
N SER A 93 7.90 1.07 16.65
CA SER A 93 7.02 2.20 16.31
C SER A 93 5.72 2.20 17.11
N PHE A 94 5.19 1.02 17.40
CA PHE A 94 3.91 0.80 18.07
C PHE A 94 4.04 -0.35 19.09
N PRO A 95 4.63 -0.08 20.26
CA PRO A 95 4.96 -1.12 21.24
C PRO A 95 3.76 -1.81 21.88
N THR A 96 2.57 -1.19 21.85
CA THR A 96 1.36 -1.75 22.46
C THR A 96 0.35 -2.22 21.42
N GLU A 97 -0.45 -3.22 21.81
CA GLU A 97 -1.53 -3.81 21.01
C GLU A 97 -2.51 -2.75 20.49
N GLU A 98 -2.93 -1.84 21.37
CA GLU A 98 -3.84 -0.75 21.03
C GLU A 98 -3.23 0.20 19.99
N GLN A 99 -1.94 0.52 20.13
CA GLN A 99 -1.24 1.36 19.15
C GLN A 99 -1.15 0.68 17.78
N ARG A 100 -0.91 -0.64 17.73
CA ARG A 100 -0.86 -1.40 16.47
C ARG A 100 -2.22 -1.44 15.78
N MET A 101 -3.28 -1.68 16.54
CA MET A 101 -4.66 -1.66 16.02
C MET A 101 -5.05 -0.29 15.48
N ARG A 102 -4.76 0.78 16.23
CA ARG A 102 -5.01 2.17 15.76
C ARG A 102 -4.18 2.48 14.52
N PHE A 103 -2.90 2.13 14.51
CA PHE A 103 -2.05 2.32 13.33
C PHE A 103 -2.63 1.60 12.11
N LEU A 104 -2.99 0.32 12.25
CA LEU A 104 -3.54 -0.48 11.17
C LEU A 104 -4.82 0.16 10.58
N HIS A 105 -5.79 0.47 11.44
CA HIS A 105 -7.12 0.90 11.01
C HIS A 105 -7.27 2.39 10.72
N GLU A 106 -6.57 3.25 11.45
CA GLU A 106 -6.70 4.70 11.33
C GLU A 106 -5.63 5.30 10.40
N THR A 107 -4.53 4.58 10.14
CA THR A 107 -3.43 5.08 9.31
C THR A 107 -3.16 4.21 8.08
N LEU A 108 -2.79 2.94 8.28
CA LEU A 108 -2.27 2.12 7.18
C LEU A 108 -3.36 1.77 6.16
N MET A 109 -4.47 1.19 6.60
CA MET A 109 -5.56 0.81 5.69
C MET A 109 -6.14 2.01 4.93
N PRO A 110 -6.45 3.17 5.56
CA PRO A 110 -6.92 4.34 4.82
C PRO A 110 -5.92 4.85 3.77
N ARG A 111 -4.61 4.80 4.07
CA ARG A 111 -3.56 5.20 3.12
C ARG A 111 -3.46 4.22 1.95
N LEU A 112 -3.59 2.91 2.21
CA LEU A 112 -3.66 1.88 1.17
C LEU A 112 -4.87 2.11 0.26
N THR A 113 -6.08 2.27 0.83
CA THR A 113 -7.30 2.53 0.06
C THR A 113 -7.18 3.80 -0.78
N ALA A 114 -6.62 4.88 -0.23
CA ALA A 114 -6.42 6.11 -0.98
C ALA A 114 -5.49 5.92 -2.19
N TRP A 115 -4.40 5.16 -2.01
CA TRP A 115 -3.49 4.86 -3.12
C TRP A 115 -4.12 3.93 -4.16
N LYS A 116 -4.81 2.88 -3.72
CA LYS A 116 -5.56 1.96 -4.61
C LYS A 116 -6.53 2.72 -5.50
N ASN A 117 -7.33 3.61 -4.93
CA ASN A 117 -8.27 4.44 -5.70
C ASN A 117 -7.58 5.28 -6.78
N SER A 118 -6.35 5.76 -6.54
CA SER A 118 -5.57 6.46 -7.55
C SER A 118 -5.05 5.54 -8.64
N VAL A 119 -4.61 4.33 -8.30
CA VAL A 119 -4.23 3.31 -9.29
C VAL A 119 -5.42 2.91 -10.15
N ASP A 120 -6.58 2.65 -9.53
CA ASP A 120 -7.82 2.24 -10.20
C ASP A 120 -8.32 3.31 -11.17
N LYS A 121 -8.21 4.60 -10.80
CA LYS A 121 -8.56 5.71 -11.69
C LYS A 121 -7.80 5.64 -13.01
N TYR A 122 -6.49 5.37 -12.96
CA TYR A 122 -5.66 5.24 -14.15
C TYR A 122 -5.94 3.95 -14.95
N ALA A 123 -6.40 2.89 -14.28
CA ALA A 123 -6.82 1.66 -14.93
C ALA A 123 -8.19 1.80 -15.63
N ILE A 124 -9.13 2.56 -15.06
CA ILE A 124 -10.51 2.75 -15.57
C ILE A 124 -10.61 3.86 -16.62
N GLU A 125 -9.93 5.01 -16.44
CA GLU A 125 -10.02 6.15 -17.37
C GLU A 125 -9.51 5.83 -18.79
N MET A 126 -8.98 4.62 -19.01
CA MET A 126 -8.42 4.18 -20.28
C MET A 126 -8.93 2.81 -20.78
N ALA A 127 -10.00 2.28 -20.18
CA ALA A 127 -10.74 1.11 -20.66
C ALA A 127 -11.94 1.54 -21.53
#